data_AF-A0AAD9GWP6-F1
#
_entry.id   AF-A0AAD9GWP6-F1
#
_cell.length_a   1.000
_cell.length_b   1.000
_cell.length_c   1.000
_cell.angle_alpha   90.00
_cell.angle_beta   90.00
_cell.angle_gamma   90.00
#
_symmetry.space_group_name_H-M   'P 1'
#
loop_
_entity.id
_entity.type
_entity.pdbx_description
1 polymer ?
#
loop_
_entity_poly.entity_id
_entity_poly.type
_entity_poly.pdbx_seq_one_letter_code
_entity_poly.pdbx_strand_id
1 'polypeptide(L)'
;MMKKLNALLLGDSVSLESSTTSSLRIMASSSSVLRLYREMLRNAAKFETYNFRAYATRRVKEDFRKNSALKAGSPEQEKALVFAREQADMLYRQMIVSKLYKPHVRSVMETMTKRRDHASDAF
;
A
#
# COMPACT_ATOMS: atom_id res chain seq x y z
N MET A 1 41.69 -21.36 34.71
CA MET A 1 42.48 -20.18 34.30
C MET A 1 42.31 -20.07 32.79
N MET A 2 41.30 -19.37 32.25
CA MET A 2 41.30 -17.92 32.05
C MET A 2 39.84 -17.45 31.80
N LYS A 3 39.26 -16.75 32.79
CA LYS A 3 38.22 -15.75 32.55
C LYS A 3 38.94 -14.42 32.26
N LYS A 4 38.39 -13.61 31.35
CA LYS A 4 38.81 -12.26 30.89
C LYS A 4 39.47 -12.29 29.51
N LEU A 5 38.66 -12.02 28.47
CA LEU A 5 39.03 -11.27 27.25
C LEU A 5 37.88 -11.34 26.25
N ASN A 6 36.77 -10.67 26.55
CA ASN A 6 35.86 -10.13 25.53
C ASN A 6 34.81 -9.19 26.16
N ALA A 7 35.30 -8.23 26.94
CA ALA A 7 34.50 -7.15 27.52
C ALA A 7 34.83 -5.79 26.85
N LEU A 8 35.11 -5.78 25.55
CA LEU A 8 35.49 -4.57 24.82
C LEU A 8 34.99 -4.55 23.37
N LEU A 9 33.71 -4.85 23.17
CA LEU A 9 33.02 -4.67 21.87
C LEU A 9 31.53 -4.36 22.05
N LEU A 10 31.15 -3.81 23.21
CA LEU A 10 29.82 -3.23 23.46
C LEU A 10 29.95 -1.69 23.45
N GLY A 11 30.00 -1.14 22.25
CA GLY A 11 29.98 0.31 22.03
C GLY A 11 30.12 0.54 20.55
N ASP A 12 29.04 1.03 19.92
CA ASP A 12 28.96 1.61 18.57
C ASP A 12 27.97 0.97 17.58
N SER A 13 27.17 -0.04 17.98
CA SER A 13 26.06 -0.54 17.12
C SER A 13 24.71 0.16 17.34
N VAL A 14 24.53 0.89 18.45
CA VAL A 14 23.21 1.42 18.89
C VAL A 14 22.72 2.62 18.06
N SER A 15 23.63 3.36 17.40
CA SER A 15 23.28 4.63 16.77
C SER A 15 22.54 4.47 15.42
N LEU A 16 22.80 3.39 14.67
CA LEU A 16 22.16 3.11 13.37
C LEU A 16 20.78 2.45 13.49
N GLU A 17 20.52 1.67 14.54
CA GLU A 17 19.19 1.07 14.76
C GLU A 17 18.16 2.09 15.24
N SER A 18 18.56 3.15 15.94
CA SER A 18 17.61 4.14 16.48
C SER A 18 16.81 4.87 15.40
N SER A 19 17.42 5.18 14.26
CA SER A 19 16.79 5.92 13.16
C SER A 19 15.91 5.03 12.28
N THR A 20 16.32 3.78 12.05
CA THR A 20 15.52 2.79 11.31
C THR A 20 14.31 2.34 12.13
N THR A 21 14.50 2.03 13.43
CA THR A 21 13.38 1.68 14.33
C THR A 21 12.41 2.84 14.55
N SER A 22 12.90 4.09 14.62
CA SER A 22 12.04 5.28 14.68
C SER A 22 11.21 5.45 13.40
N SER A 23 11.84 5.28 12.23
CA SER A 23 11.14 5.36 10.94
C SER A 23 10.11 4.24 10.77
N LEU A 24 10.42 3.02 11.23
CA LEU A 24 9.50 1.87 11.24
C LEU A 24 8.28 2.13 12.15
N ARG A 25 8.51 2.71 13.35
CA ARG A 25 7.43 3.09 14.26
C ARG A 25 6.51 4.18 13.68
N ILE A 26 7.07 5.16 12.97
CA ILE A 26 6.28 6.19 12.27
C ILE A 26 5.41 5.54 11.19
N MET A 27 5.94 4.57 10.43
CA MET A 27 5.20 3.81 9.42
C MET A 27 4.16 2.84 10.00
N ALA A 28 4.38 2.33 11.22
CA ALA A 28 3.44 1.46 11.92
C ALA A 28 2.28 2.22 12.60
N SER A 29 2.36 3.56 12.67
CA SER A 29 1.30 4.38 13.25
C SER A 29 -0.02 4.27 12.48
N SER A 30 -1.15 4.14 13.16
CA SER A 30 -2.46 3.94 12.51
C SER A 30 -2.80 5.02 11.47
N SER A 31 -2.37 6.26 11.68
CA SER A 31 -2.57 7.37 10.73
C SER A 31 -1.78 7.18 9.43
N SER A 32 -0.53 6.71 9.52
CA SER A 32 0.32 6.43 8.37
C SER A 32 -0.19 5.23 7.55
N VAL A 33 -0.67 4.18 8.21
CA VAL A 33 -1.31 3.01 7.58
C VAL A 33 -2.56 3.44 6.81
N LEU A 34 -3.41 4.25 7.42
CA LEU A 34 -4.61 4.79 6.75
C LEU A 34 -4.27 5.72 5.59
N ARG A 35 -3.19 6.50 5.70
CA ARG A 35 -2.71 7.35 4.60
C ARG A 35 -2.27 6.49 3.41
N LEU A 36 -1.48 5.44 3.65
CA LEU A 36 -1.04 4.49 2.63
C LEU A 36 -2.23 3.78 1.96
N TYR A 37 -3.18 3.29 2.76
CA TYR A 37 -4.40 2.67 2.26
C TYR A 37 -5.18 3.60 1.32
N ARG A 38 -5.42 4.85 1.73
CA ARG A 38 -6.11 5.86 0.92
C ARG A 38 -5.32 6.24 -0.33
N GLU A 39 -3.99 6.28 -0.26
CA GLU A 39 -3.12 6.50 -1.42
C GLU A 39 -3.30 5.38 -2.46
N MET A 40 -3.20 4.12 -2.02
CA MET A 40 -3.38 2.96 -2.90
C MET A 40 -4.77 2.93 -3.53
N LEU A 41 -5.83 3.20 -2.77
CA LEU A 41 -7.19 3.28 -3.32
C LEU A 41 -7.35 4.41 -4.34
N ARG A 42 -6.73 5.57 -4.10
CA ARG A 42 -6.75 6.69 -5.06
C ARG A 42 -6.01 6.35 -6.35
N ASN A 43 -4.90 5.61 -6.27
CA ASN A 43 -4.17 5.16 -7.46
C ASN A 43 -4.96 4.05 -8.19
N ALA A 44 -5.54 3.10 -7.46
CA ALA A 44 -6.40 2.05 -8.02
C ALA A 44 -7.65 2.61 -8.75
N ALA A 45 -8.22 3.71 -8.24
CA ALA A 45 -9.36 4.36 -8.88
C ALA A 45 -9.02 5.04 -10.23
N LYS A 46 -7.74 5.32 -10.48
CA LYS A 46 -7.26 6.05 -11.67
C LYS A 46 -6.91 5.16 -12.86
N PHE A 47 -7.10 3.85 -12.76
CA PHE A 47 -6.97 2.95 -13.92
C PHE A 47 -8.04 3.27 -14.95
N GLU A 48 -7.64 3.31 -16.23
CA GLU A 48 -8.54 3.65 -17.33
C GLU A 48 -9.62 2.58 -17.51
N THR A 49 -9.24 1.30 -17.49
CA THR A 49 -10.18 0.19 -17.67
C THR A 49 -10.85 -0.26 -16.39
N TYR A 50 -12.15 -0.52 -16.45
CA TYR A 50 -12.96 -1.04 -15.36
C TYR A 50 -12.38 -2.28 -14.69
N ASN A 51 -11.96 -3.28 -15.46
CA ASN A 51 -11.49 -4.56 -14.90
C ASN A 51 -10.28 -4.35 -13.98
N PHE A 52 -9.29 -3.59 -14.42
CA PHE A 52 -8.11 -3.28 -13.60
C PHE A 52 -8.45 -2.39 -12.41
N ARG A 53 -9.29 -1.36 -12.60
CA ARG A 53 -9.77 -0.51 -11.50
C ARG A 53 -10.48 -1.31 -10.41
N ALA A 54 -11.40 -2.18 -10.80
CA ALA A 54 -12.18 -3.02 -9.90
C ALA A 54 -11.30 -4.07 -9.21
N TYR A 55 -10.41 -4.75 -9.95
CA TYR A 55 -9.46 -5.71 -9.40
C TYR A 55 -8.52 -5.06 -8.39
N ALA A 56 -7.85 -3.97 -8.76
CA ALA A 56 -6.89 -3.28 -7.89
C ALA A 56 -7.56 -2.78 -6.61
N THR A 57 -8.75 -2.17 -6.74
CA THR A 57 -9.52 -1.69 -5.57
C THR A 57 -9.87 -2.85 -4.64
N ARG A 58 -10.34 -3.97 -5.19
CA ARG A 58 -10.68 -5.16 -4.40
C ARG A 58 -9.45 -5.76 -3.73
N ARG A 59 -8.34 -5.91 -4.47
CA ARG A 59 -7.07 -6.47 -3.98
C ARG A 59 -6.54 -5.67 -2.80
N VAL A 60 -6.49 -4.34 -2.92
CA VAL A 60 -6.05 -3.45 -1.83
C VAL A 60 -6.94 -3.60 -0.60
N LYS A 61 -8.27 -3.57 -0.77
CA LYS A 61 -9.20 -3.79 0.36
C LYS A 61 -8.98 -5.14 1.05
N GLU A 62 -8.81 -6.19 0.25
CA GLU A 62 -8.62 -7.55 0.74
C GLU A 62 -7.30 -7.69 1.52
N ASP A 63 -6.19 -7.12 1.02
CA ASP A 63 -4.90 -7.16 1.71
C ASP A 63 -4.92 -6.44 3.06
N PHE A 64 -5.51 -5.24 3.10
CA PHE A 64 -5.62 -4.50 4.36
C PHE A 64 -6.58 -5.19 5.35
N ARG A 65 -7.65 -5.84 4.86
CA ARG A 65 -8.54 -6.63 5.71
C ARG A 65 -7.87 -7.89 6.26
N LYS A 66 -7.04 -8.57 5.46
CA LYS A 66 -6.29 -9.76 5.92
C LYS A 66 -5.31 -9.41 7.04
N ASN A 67 -4.70 -8.23 6.97
CA ASN A 67 -3.69 -7.76 7.92
C ASN A 67 -4.26 -6.89 9.05
N SER A 68 -5.58 -6.69 9.15
CA SER A 68 -6.17 -5.79 10.14
C SER A 68 -6.09 -6.30 11.59
N ALA A 69 -5.88 -7.61 11.77
CA ALA A 69 -5.76 -8.24 13.09
C ALA A 69 -4.31 -8.21 13.63
N LEU A 70 -3.34 -7.71 12.86
CA LEU A 70 -1.96 -7.60 13.31
C LEU A 70 -1.84 -6.57 14.44
N LYS A 71 -1.02 -6.90 15.44
CA LYS A 71 -0.78 -6.00 16.58
C LYS A 71 0.05 -4.80 16.12
N ALA A 72 -0.29 -3.62 16.65
CA ALA A 72 0.47 -2.40 16.38
C ALA A 72 1.93 -2.55 16.86
N GLY A 73 2.89 -2.28 15.98
CA GLY A 73 4.32 -2.41 16.26
C GLY A 73 4.84 -3.84 16.30
N SER A 74 4.08 -4.81 15.78
CA SER A 74 4.59 -6.17 15.62
C SER A 74 5.53 -6.27 14.41
N PRO A 75 6.57 -7.12 14.45
CA PRO A 75 7.45 -7.34 13.30
C PRO A 75 6.71 -7.77 12.03
N GLU A 76 5.58 -8.48 12.18
CA GLU A 76 4.72 -8.89 11.07
C GLU A 76 4.02 -7.68 10.43
N GLN A 77 3.55 -6.72 11.24
CA GLN A 77 2.95 -5.49 10.74
C GLN A 77 3.99 -4.68 9.97
N GLU A 78 5.21 -4.56 10.49
CA GLU A 78 6.30 -3.83 9.83
C GLU A 78 6.62 -4.44 8.46
N LYS A 79 6.78 -5.77 8.39
CA LYS A 79 6.99 -6.50 7.14
C LYS A 79 5.84 -6.28 6.15
N ALA A 80 4.60 -6.35 6.63
CA ALA A 80 3.41 -6.11 5.80
C ALA A 80 3.37 -4.68 5.26
N LEU A 81 3.82 -3.68 6.04
CA LEU A 81 3.85 -2.28 5.63
C LEU A 81 4.95 -1.97 4.62
N VAL A 82 6.14 -2.57 4.78
CA VAL A 82 7.21 -2.49 3.77
C VAL A 82 6.71 -3.08 2.45
N PHE A 83 6.12 -4.27 2.49
CA PHE A 83 5.54 -4.88 1.30
C PHE A 83 4.43 -4.00 0.70
N ALA A 84 3.51 -3.47 1.51
CA ALA A 84 2.44 -2.60 1.03
C ALA A 84 2.98 -1.33 0.35
N ARG A 85 4.10 -0.77 0.82
CA ARG A 85 4.76 0.37 0.18
C ARG A 85 5.29 0.01 -1.21
N GLU A 86 5.98 -1.13 -1.34
CA GLU A 86 6.46 -1.63 -2.64
C GLU A 86 5.29 -1.86 -3.61
N GLN A 87 4.19 -2.44 -3.11
CA GLN A 87 2.98 -2.65 -3.91
C GLN A 87 2.34 -1.31 -4.33
N ALA A 88 2.38 -0.28 -3.48
CA ALA A 88 1.87 1.04 -3.81
C ALA A 88 2.66 1.69 -4.96
N ASP A 89 3.99 1.53 -4.95
CA ASP A 89 4.87 2.03 -6.01
C ASP A 89 4.65 1.29 -7.33
N MET A 90 4.49 -0.04 -7.29
CA MET A 90 4.12 -0.84 -8.45
C MET A 90 2.75 -0.43 -9.00
N LEU A 91 1.76 -0.27 -8.13
CA LEU A 91 0.41 0.14 -8.50
C LEU A 91 0.41 1.50 -9.20
N TYR A 92 1.24 2.44 -8.71
CA TYR A 92 1.40 3.75 -9.33
C TYR A 92 2.00 3.64 -10.75
N ARG A 93 3.05 2.83 -10.94
CA ARG A 93 3.64 2.59 -12.27
C ARG A 93 2.62 1.96 -13.22
N GLN A 94 1.88 0.95 -12.78
CA GLN A 94 0.83 0.31 -13.57
C GLN A 94 -0.28 1.28 -13.95
N MET A 95 -0.67 2.17 -13.04
CA MET A 95 -1.63 3.24 -13.34
C MET A 95 -1.10 4.18 -14.43
N ILE A 96 0.18 4.58 -14.39
CA ILE A 96 0.78 5.41 -15.45
C ILE A 96 0.73 4.68 -16.79
N VAL A 97 1.13 3.41 -16.84
CA VAL A 97 1.08 2.60 -18.07
C VAL A 97 -0.35 2.51 -18.60
N SER A 98 -1.33 2.31 -17.72
CA SER A 98 -2.76 2.28 -18.09
C SER A 98 -3.22 3.59 -18.72
N LYS A 99 -2.66 4.74 -18.31
CA LYS A 99 -2.99 6.05 -18.89
C LYS A 99 -2.33 6.28 -20.24
N LEU A 100 -1.09 5.82 -20.39
CA LEU A 100 -0.35 5.95 -21.66
C LEU A 100 -0.99 5.09 -22.75
N TYR A 101 -1.41 3.87 -22.41
CA TYR A 101 -2.01 2.92 -23.34
C TYR A 101 -3.49 2.72 -23.06
N LYS A 102 -4.26 3.81 -23.18
CA LYS A 102 -5.70 3.75 -23.02
C LYS A 102 -6.32 2.93 -24.17
N PRO A 103 -7.15 1.91 -23.90
CA PRO A 103 -7.78 1.15 -24.96
C PRO A 103 -8.78 2.01 -25.73
N HIS A 104 -8.82 1.81 -27.05
CA HIS A 104 -9.71 2.53 -27.95
C HIS A 104 -11.19 2.21 -27.71
N VAL A 105 -11.47 1.00 -27.22
CA VAL A 105 -12.83 0.53 -26.91
C VAL A 105 -13.01 0.45 -25.40
N ARG A 106 -14.14 0.99 -24.92
CA ARG A 106 -14.51 0.90 -23.50
C ARG A 106 -15.13 -0.46 -23.19
N SER A 107 -14.95 -0.93 -21.96
CA SER A 107 -15.63 -2.15 -21.50
C SER A 107 -17.14 -1.95 -21.45
N VAL A 108 -17.91 -3.01 -21.70
CA VAL A 108 -19.38 -3.01 -21.56
C VAL A 108 -19.79 -2.52 -20.17
N MET A 109 -19.04 -2.86 -19.12
CA MET A 109 -19.35 -2.42 -17.77
C MET A 109 -19.24 -0.89 -17.60
N GLU A 110 -18.39 -0.23 -18.39
CA GLU A 110 -18.25 1.24 -18.35
C GLU A 110 -19.35 1.96 -19.12
N THR A 111 -19.82 1.36 -20.22
CA THR A 111 -20.93 1.92 -20.99
C THR A 111 -22.25 1.84 -20.21
N MET A 112 -22.45 0.75 -19.44
CA MET A 112 -23.63 0.57 -18.58
C MET A 112 -23.65 1.50 -17.36
N THR A 113 -22.49 1.87 -16.79
CA THR A 113 -22.43 2.85 -15.70
C THR A 113 -22.81 4.25 -16.19
N LYS A 114 -22.24 4.71 -17.31
CA LYS A 114 -22.54 6.04 -17.85
C LYS A 114 -24.03 6.22 -18.16
N ARG A 115 -24.72 5.18 -18.64
CA ARG A 115 -26.17 5.23 -18.90
C ARG A 115 -27.01 5.44 -17.64
N ARG A 116 -26.56 4.89 -16.49
CA ARG A 116 -27.27 5.04 -15.22
C ARG A 116 -27.15 6.45 -14.67
N ASP A 117 -25.96 7.04 -14.75
CA ASP A 117 -25.72 8.42 -14.26
C ASP A 117 -26.58 9.44 -15.04
N HIS A 118 -26.71 9.27 -16.35
CA HIS A 118 -27.58 10.13 -17.17
C HIS A 118 -29.08 9.90 -16.95
N ALA A 119 -29.48 8.72 -16.48
CA ALA A 119 -30.89 8.42 -16.18
C ALA A 119 -31.32 9.00 -14.81
N SER A 120 -30.39 9.17 -13.86
CA SER A 120 -30.67 9.83 -12.59
C SER A 120 -30.77 11.36 -12.68
N ASP A 121 -30.20 11.97 -13.72
CA ASP A 121 -30.28 13.42 -13.96
C ASP A 121 -31.55 13.84 -14.73
N ALA A 122 -32.34 12.86 -15.20
CA ALA A 122 -33.52 13.07 -16.03
C ALA A 122 -34.85 13.09 -15.23
N PHE A 123 -34.81 13.07 -13.91
CA PHE A 123 -35.97 13.11 -13.01
C PHE A 123 -35.76 14.10 -11.87
#